data_AF-C4F9B6-F1
#
_entry.id   AF-C4F9B6-F1
#
_cell.length_a   1.000
_cell.length_b   1.000
_cell.length_c   1.000
_cell.angle_alpha   90.00
_cell.angle_beta   90.00
_cell.angle_gamma   90.00
#
_symmetry.space_group_name_H-M   'P 1'
#
loop_
_entity.id
_entity.type
_entity.pdbx_description
1 polymer ?
#
loop_
_entity_poly.entity_id
_entity_poly.type
_entity_poly.pdbx_seq_one_letter_code
_entity_poly.pdbx_strand_id
1 'polypeptide(L)'
;MLIEENRSARMQSRTIGRLFDVERTPMKFDARITRRSLIAAAATLLLAGCGAGGPAGSAPSGSAGAGSAHSDPVAAVAWEAALDPEAPFMNVAGQDGAAMPGECWMQHEDGTVQVQVAGSSIPEPAVESVEFADGVLTLTMAQPDEDTPATMDFVLHQFMVSGTDAPKVAAVVLVRGEETVELPAGELAELEAVE
;
A
#
# COMPACT_ATOMS: atom_id res chain seq x y z
N MET A 1 -34.67 -34.43 47.54
CA MET A 1 -33.32 -33.83 47.67
C MET A 1 -33.14 -32.91 46.47
N LEU A 2 -33.80 -31.76 46.30
CA LEU A 2 -34.14 -30.62 47.17
C LEU A 2 -32.97 -30.08 48.02
N ILE A 3 -32.50 -28.91 47.53
CA ILE A 3 -32.27 -27.66 48.27
C ILE A 3 -30.81 -27.30 48.65
N GLU A 4 -30.46 -26.06 48.28
CA GLU A 4 -29.45 -25.12 48.82
C GLU A 4 -27.98 -25.57 48.83
N GLU A 5 -27.00 -24.73 48.51
CA GLU A 5 -26.83 -23.41 49.13
C GLU A 5 -26.11 -22.40 48.22
N ASN A 6 -26.77 -21.25 48.16
CA ASN A 6 -26.34 -19.96 47.65
C ASN A 6 -25.54 -19.23 48.73
N ARG A 7 -24.47 -18.50 48.34
CA ARG A 7 -23.90 -17.24 48.90
C ARG A 7 -22.36 -17.29 48.80
N SER A 8 -21.70 -16.58 47.89
CA SER A 8 -21.56 -15.12 47.84
C SER A 8 -21.13 -14.51 49.18
N ALA A 9 -19.84 -14.16 49.31
CA ALA A 9 -19.36 -12.84 49.75
C ALA A 9 -17.96 -12.87 50.41
N ARG A 10 -17.02 -12.16 49.77
CA ARG A 10 -15.98 -11.24 50.30
C ARG A 10 -14.68 -11.40 49.51
N MET A 11 -14.42 -10.57 48.50
CA MET A 11 -13.79 -9.24 48.65
C MET A 11 -12.70 -9.20 49.72
N GLN A 12 -11.44 -9.13 49.29
CA GLN A 12 -10.44 -8.09 49.61
C GLN A 12 -9.06 -8.58 49.11
N SER A 13 -8.59 -8.01 47.99
CA SER A 13 -7.70 -6.84 47.99
C SER A 13 -6.28 -7.19 48.46
N ARG A 14 -5.37 -7.33 47.51
CA ARG A 14 -3.95 -7.00 47.66
C ARG A 14 -3.32 -6.79 46.29
N THR A 15 -3.41 -5.55 45.83
CA THR A 15 -2.29 -4.72 45.34
C THR A 15 -1.06 -5.48 44.84
N ILE A 16 -0.88 -5.56 43.52
CA ILE A 16 0.45 -5.66 42.92
C ILE A 16 0.71 -4.33 42.21
N GLY A 17 1.25 -3.39 43.00
CA GLY A 17 1.89 -2.21 42.48
C GLY A 17 3.30 -2.59 41.99
N ARG A 18 3.59 -2.17 40.76
CA ARG A 18 4.90 -1.71 40.25
C ARG A 18 6.14 -2.50 40.66
N LEU A 19 6.76 -3.16 39.69
CA LEU A 19 8.19 -2.95 39.40
C LEU A 19 8.54 -3.47 37.99
N PHE A 20 8.16 -2.73 36.95
CA PHE A 20 8.91 -2.82 35.68
C PHE A 20 9.97 -1.73 35.73
N ASP A 21 11.16 -2.13 36.17
CA ASP A 21 12.36 -1.33 36.05
C ASP A 21 12.73 -1.26 34.56
N VAL A 22 12.74 -0.04 34.05
CA VAL A 22 13.05 0.31 32.68
C VAL A 22 14.55 0.54 32.58
N GLU A 23 15.33 -0.53 32.37
CA GLU A 23 16.69 -0.36 31.86
C GLU A 23 16.64 -0.10 30.35
N ARG A 24 16.47 1.18 30.00
CA ARG A 24 16.82 1.71 28.68
C ARG A 24 18.34 1.61 28.53
N THR A 25 18.82 0.56 27.88
CA THR A 25 20.15 0.59 27.28
C THR A 25 20.08 1.43 26.00
N PRO A 26 20.85 2.52 25.86
CA PRO A 26 20.88 3.29 24.62
C PRO A 26 21.70 2.50 23.59
N MET A 27 21.04 1.74 22.72
CA MET A 27 21.66 1.31 21.47
C MET A 27 21.83 2.55 20.60
N LYS A 28 23.10 2.95 20.43
CA LYS A 28 23.53 3.95 19.47
C LYS A 28 23.04 3.51 18.09
N PHE A 29 22.06 4.24 17.55
CA PHE A 29 21.71 4.17 16.16
C PHE A 29 22.87 4.77 15.37
N ASP A 30 23.81 3.92 14.95
CA ASP A 30 24.83 4.28 13.96
C ASP A 30 24.11 4.50 12.62
N ALA A 31 23.58 5.71 12.45
CA ALA A 31 23.07 6.22 11.19
C ALA A 31 24.23 6.38 10.19
N ARG A 32 24.68 5.26 9.63
CA ARG A 32 25.44 5.29 8.37
C ARG A 32 24.43 5.42 7.25
N ILE A 33 23.87 6.62 7.13
CA ILE A 33 23.18 7.13 5.95
C ILE A 33 24.15 6.98 4.78
N THR A 34 24.00 5.90 4.03
CA THR A 34 24.72 5.68 2.79
C THR A 34 23.93 6.42 1.72
N ARG A 35 24.21 7.72 1.58
CA ARG A 35 23.77 8.49 0.41
C ARG A 35 24.43 7.88 -0.82
N ARG A 36 23.69 7.08 -1.60
CA ARG A 36 23.97 6.76 -3.02
C ARG A 36 22.88 5.82 -3.53
N SER A 37 21.94 6.37 -4.27
CA SER A 37 21.48 5.78 -5.53
C SER A 37 21.15 6.93 -6.47
N LEU A 38 21.96 7.01 -7.51
CA LEU A 38 21.95 8.05 -8.53
C LEU A 38 20.76 7.83 -9.47
N ILE A 39 20.03 8.91 -9.71
CA ILE A 39 19.12 9.06 -10.85
C ILE A 39 19.96 9.01 -12.12
N ALA A 40 19.75 8.04 -13.00
CA ALA A 40 20.04 8.13 -14.43
C ALA A 40 19.60 6.87 -15.19
N ALA A 41 18.60 7.00 -16.06
CA ALA A 41 18.59 6.34 -17.36
C ALA A 41 17.65 7.11 -18.31
N ALA A 42 18.20 8.15 -18.94
CA ALA A 42 17.62 8.73 -20.15
C ALA A 42 17.98 7.81 -21.33
N ALA A 43 16.99 7.40 -22.11
CA ALA A 43 17.20 6.81 -23.43
C ALA A 43 16.16 7.36 -24.41
N THR A 44 16.38 8.57 -24.90
CA THR A 44 15.69 9.09 -26.09
C THR A 44 16.42 8.58 -27.34
N LEU A 45 15.91 7.50 -27.92
CA LEU A 45 16.21 7.13 -29.30
C LEU A 45 15.41 8.03 -30.23
N LEU A 46 16.00 9.15 -30.68
CA LEU A 46 15.49 9.91 -31.82
C LEU A 46 16.31 9.59 -33.07
N LEU A 47 15.66 8.86 -33.98
CA LEU A 47 16.04 8.67 -35.37
C LEU A 47 16.05 10.01 -36.10
N ALA A 48 17.22 10.61 -36.28
CA ALA A 48 17.42 11.69 -37.24
C ALA A 48 17.83 11.10 -38.59
N GLY A 49 16.86 10.91 -39.48
CA GLY A 49 17.09 10.63 -40.89
C GLY A 49 17.69 11.84 -41.59
N CYS A 50 18.90 11.66 -42.12
CA CYS A 50 19.55 12.59 -43.05
C CYS A 50 18.88 12.46 -44.44
N GLY A 51 18.16 13.49 -44.86
CA GLY A 51 17.68 13.65 -46.23
C GLY A 51 18.13 15.01 -46.78
N ALA A 52 19.03 15.01 -47.76
CA ALA A 52 19.40 16.18 -48.55
C ALA A 52 18.97 15.95 -50.00
N GLY A 53 18.19 16.88 -50.57
CA GLY A 53 17.94 16.91 -52.02
C GLY A 53 16.73 17.71 -52.48
N GLY A 54 16.97 18.95 -52.95
CA GLY A 54 16.33 19.52 -54.17
C GLY A 54 14.96 20.22 -54.05
N PRO A 55 14.78 21.42 -54.66
CA PRO A 55 13.56 22.21 -54.56
C PRO A 55 12.62 22.12 -55.79
N ALA A 56 11.42 22.68 -55.59
CA ALA A 56 10.42 23.20 -56.56
C ALA A 56 9.21 22.31 -56.89
N GLY A 57 8.01 22.90 -56.70
CA GLY A 57 6.81 22.58 -57.49
C GLY A 57 5.53 22.25 -56.70
N SER A 58 4.61 23.21 -56.69
CA SER A 58 3.14 23.06 -56.73
C SER A 58 2.37 22.40 -55.55
N ALA A 59 1.40 23.16 -55.02
CA ALA A 59 0.26 22.68 -54.21
C ALA A 59 -0.79 21.95 -55.09
N PRO A 60 -1.95 21.47 -54.57
CA PRO A 60 -2.39 21.12 -53.21
C PRO A 60 -2.95 19.67 -53.14
N SER A 61 -3.00 19.03 -51.96
CA SER A 61 -3.99 17.97 -51.69
C SER A 61 -3.97 17.59 -50.20
N GLY A 62 -5.15 17.44 -49.62
CA GLY A 62 -5.30 17.07 -48.21
C GLY A 62 -4.92 15.62 -47.93
N SER A 63 -4.56 15.36 -46.67
CA SER A 63 -4.86 14.10 -46.01
C SER A 63 -4.81 14.31 -44.50
N ALA A 64 -5.88 13.87 -43.85
CA ALA A 64 -6.00 13.75 -42.41
C ALA A 64 -5.04 12.69 -41.83
N GLY A 65 -4.84 12.78 -40.51
CA GLY A 65 -4.21 11.75 -39.68
C GLY A 65 -2.73 12.01 -39.43
N ALA A 66 -2.21 12.07 -38.22
CA ALA A 66 -2.77 11.78 -36.91
C ALA A 66 -2.20 12.80 -35.93
N GLY A 67 -3.05 13.39 -35.09
CA GLY A 67 -2.58 14.05 -33.89
C GLY A 67 -1.95 12.98 -33.01
N SER A 68 -0.63 12.90 -33.00
CA SER A 68 0.07 12.32 -31.87
C SER A 68 -0.30 13.18 -30.68
N ALA A 69 -1.27 12.72 -29.89
CA ALA A 69 -1.47 13.20 -28.54
C ALA A 69 -0.16 12.90 -27.80
N HIS A 70 0.72 13.88 -27.80
CA HIS A 70 1.82 13.91 -26.85
C HIS A 70 1.13 14.18 -25.52
N SER A 71 0.78 13.11 -24.80
CA SER A 71 0.42 13.24 -23.40
C SER A 71 1.59 13.92 -22.73
N ASP A 72 1.38 15.15 -22.25
CA ASP A 72 2.37 15.83 -21.43
C ASP A 72 2.80 14.87 -20.32
N PRO A 73 4.11 14.69 -20.09
CA PRO A 73 4.56 13.80 -19.04
C PRO A 73 4.04 14.34 -17.71
N VAL A 74 3.07 13.62 -17.13
CA VAL A 74 2.65 13.84 -15.75
C VAL A 74 3.91 13.76 -14.89
N ALA A 75 4.18 14.81 -14.12
CA ALA A 75 5.30 14.81 -13.20
C ALA A 75 5.20 13.59 -12.29
N ALA A 76 6.29 12.83 -12.15
CA ALA A 76 6.30 11.63 -11.33
C ALA A 76 5.95 11.99 -9.88
N VAL A 77 4.83 11.45 -9.38
CA VAL A 77 4.41 11.59 -7.99
C VAL A 77 5.29 10.68 -7.13
N ALA A 78 5.93 11.23 -6.10
CA ALA A 78 6.59 10.43 -5.08
C ALA A 78 5.52 9.91 -4.12
N TRP A 79 5.32 8.60 -4.12
CA TRP A 79 4.39 7.92 -3.23
C TRP A 79 5.11 7.37 -2.01
N GLU A 80 4.48 7.47 -0.85
CA GLU A 80 4.96 6.95 0.42
C GLU A 80 3.87 6.08 1.05
N ALA A 81 4.25 4.89 1.51
CA ALA A 81 3.35 3.98 2.22
C ALA A 81 3.74 3.91 3.71
N ALA A 82 2.75 4.03 4.58
CA ALA A 82 2.90 3.88 6.02
C ALA A 82 1.90 2.86 6.55
N LEU A 83 2.35 1.98 7.45
CA LEU A 83 1.45 1.12 8.21
C LEU A 83 0.64 1.98 9.19
N ASP A 84 -0.67 1.80 9.21
CA ASP A 84 -1.59 2.51 10.09
C ASP A 84 -2.56 1.53 10.77
N PRO A 85 -2.23 1.03 11.97
CA PRO A 85 -3.08 0.07 12.69
C PRO A 85 -4.39 0.67 13.20
N GLU A 86 -4.58 1.99 13.13
CA GLU A 86 -5.83 2.65 13.53
C GLU A 86 -6.76 2.91 12.32
N ALA A 87 -6.28 2.67 11.09
CA ALA A 87 -7.11 2.79 9.90
C ALA A 87 -8.25 1.74 9.93
N PRO A 88 -9.49 2.12 9.55
CA PRO A 88 -10.62 1.19 9.62
C PRO A 88 -10.45 0.00 8.68
N PHE A 89 -10.88 -1.19 9.12
CA PHE A 89 -10.88 -2.38 8.25
C PHE A 89 -11.86 -2.22 7.08
N MET A 90 -11.53 -2.87 5.97
CA MET A 90 -12.35 -2.92 4.77
C MET A 90 -12.85 -4.35 4.51
N ASN A 91 -13.99 -4.44 3.83
CA ASN A 91 -14.55 -5.68 3.32
C ASN A 91 -14.54 -5.68 1.78
N VAL A 92 -14.52 -6.88 1.22
CA VAL A 92 -14.76 -7.16 -0.19
C VAL A 92 -16.14 -7.78 -0.37
N ALA A 93 -16.68 -7.66 -1.58
CA ALA A 93 -17.87 -8.40 -1.97
C ALA A 93 -17.56 -9.91 -2.01
N GLY A 94 -18.14 -10.63 -1.07
CA GLY A 94 -18.15 -12.09 -1.02
C GLY A 94 -19.25 -12.71 -1.87
N GLN A 95 -19.40 -14.02 -1.76
CA GLN A 95 -20.46 -14.74 -2.46
C GLN A 95 -21.84 -14.26 -1.99
N ASP A 96 -22.80 -14.22 -2.93
CA ASP A 96 -24.18 -13.80 -2.67
C ASP A 96 -24.33 -12.38 -2.07
N GLY A 97 -23.30 -11.53 -2.23
CA GLY A 97 -23.30 -10.15 -1.74
C GLY A 97 -22.93 -9.99 -0.27
N ALA A 98 -22.43 -11.04 0.39
CA ALA A 98 -21.94 -10.94 1.76
C ALA A 98 -20.69 -10.05 1.83
N ALA A 99 -20.62 -9.12 2.77
CA ALA A 99 -19.39 -8.38 3.03
C ALA A 99 -18.39 -9.27 3.80
N MET A 100 -17.21 -9.50 3.22
CA MET A 100 -16.18 -10.36 3.82
C MET A 100 -14.87 -9.61 4.03
N PRO A 101 -14.18 -9.77 5.16
CA PRO A 101 -12.85 -9.20 5.33
C PRO A 101 -11.87 -9.89 4.37
N GLY A 102 -10.94 -9.12 3.80
CA GLY A 102 -9.99 -9.67 2.84
C GLY A 102 -8.98 -8.64 2.36
N GLU A 103 -8.07 -9.07 1.50
CA GLU A 103 -7.12 -8.15 0.87
C GLU A 103 -7.85 -7.27 -0.13
N CYS A 104 -7.73 -5.96 -0.01
CA CYS A 104 -8.44 -5.01 -0.85
C CYS A 104 -7.85 -3.62 -0.75
N TRP A 105 -8.39 -2.69 -1.53
CA TRP A 105 -7.99 -1.30 -1.48
C TRP A 105 -9.17 -0.35 -1.69
N MET A 106 -9.02 0.88 -1.22
CA MET A 106 -9.89 1.99 -1.59
C MET A 106 -9.08 3.28 -1.69
N GLN A 107 -9.55 4.24 -2.49
CA GLN A 107 -8.99 5.58 -2.51
C GLN A 107 -9.97 6.56 -1.86
N HIS A 108 -9.46 7.32 -0.88
CA HIS A 108 -10.17 8.36 -0.17
C HIS A 108 -10.30 9.63 -1.01
N GLU A 109 -11.21 10.52 -0.61
CA GLU A 109 -11.46 11.78 -1.33
C GLU A 109 -10.25 12.73 -1.34
N ASP A 110 -9.38 12.62 -0.34
CA ASP A 110 -8.14 13.38 -0.22
C ASP A 110 -7.00 12.85 -1.10
N GLY A 111 -7.24 11.78 -1.87
CA GLY A 111 -6.29 11.14 -2.76
C GLY A 111 -5.48 10.02 -2.12
N THR A 112 -5.53 9.85 -0.79
CA THR A 112 -4.84 8.77 -0.08
C THR A 112 -5.44 7.42 -0.46
N VAL A 113 -4.58 6.43 -0.73
CA VAL A 113 -5.00 5.07 -1.02
C VAL A 113 -4.79 4.21 0.21
N GLN A 114 -5.85 3.64 0.73
CA GLN A 114 -5.79 2.67 1.80
C GLN A 114 -5.71 1.26 1.19
N VAL A 115 -4.72 0.49 1.61
CA VAL A 115 -4.49 -0.89 1.15
C VAL A 115 -4.51 -1.83 2.35
N GLN A 116 -5.38 -2.84 2.31
CA GLN A 116 -5.49 -3.86 3.34
C GLN A 116 -4.84 -5.16 2.86
N VAL A 117 -3.91 -5.69 3.66
CA VAL A 117 -2.99 -6.76 3.30
C VAL A 117 -3.03 -7.82 4.40
N ALA A 118 -3.26 -9.09 4.02
CA ALA A 118 -3.06 -10.22 4.90
C ALA A 118 -1.55 -10.52 5.03
N GLY A 119 -1.08 -10.69 6.26
CA GLY A 119 0.33 -10.98 6.54
C GLY A 119 0.51 -11.56 7.94
N SER A 120 1.73 -12.00 8.23
CA SER A 120 2.11 -12.42 9.59
C SER A 120 1.97 -11.25 10.56
N SER A 121 1.60 -11.52 11.81
CA SER A 121 1.59 -10.48 12.85
C SER A 121 3.00 -10.08 13.30
N ILE A 122 3.98 -10.98 13.18
CA ILE A 122 5.40 -10.71 13.49
C ILE A 122 6.29 -11.53 12.53
N PRO A 123 7.18 -10.89 11.75
CA PRO A 123 7.26 -9.45 11.59
C PRO A 123 5.99 -8.92 10.91
N GLU A 124 5.61 -7.70 11.27
CA GLU A 124 4.59 -6.98 10.53
C GLU A 124 5.05 -6.80 9.08
N PRO A 125 4.15 -6.89 8.10
CA PRO A 125 4.48 -6.61 6.71
C PRO A 125 4.98 -5.17 6.57
N ALA A 126 5.88 -4.95 5.61
CA ALA A 126 6.39 -3.64 5.27
C ALA A 126 6.36 -3.45 3.74
N VAL A 127 6.17 -2.21 3.30
CA VAL A 127 6.26 -1.84 1.88
C VAL A 127 7.69 -1.43 1.57
N GLU A 128 8.28 -2.04 0.55
CA GLU A 128 9.63 -1.71 0.05
C GLU A 128 9.59 -0.55 -0.95
N SER A 129 8.63 -0.57 -1.87
CA SER A 129 8.48 0.46 -2.89
C SER A 129 7.02 0.64 -3.32
N VAL A 130 6.73 1.83 -3.82
CA VAL A 130 5.46 2.18 -4.43
C VAL A 130 5.72 2.82 -5.78
N GLU A 131 5.07 2.29 -6.81
CA GLU A 131 5.18 2.79 -8.19
C GLU A 131 3.79 3.09 -8.74
N PHE A 132 3.69 4.14 -9.56
CA PHE A 132 2.44 4.49 -10.22
C PHE A 132 2.65 4.68 -11.71
N ALA A 133 1.96 3.89 -12.52
CA ALA A 133 2.02 3.95 -13.97
C ALA A 133 0.65 3.61 -14.56
N ASP A 134 0.22 4.37 -15.57
CA ASP A 134 -1.01 4.11 -16.33
C ASP A 134 -2.28 3.91 -15.48
N GLY A 135 -2.36 4.60 -14.33
CA GLY A 135 -3.50 4.48 -13.41
C GLY A 135 -3.39 3.34 -12.40
N VAL A 136 -2.35 2.52 -12.46
CA VAL A 136 -2.12 1.39 -11.56
C VAL A 136 -1.10 1.76 -10.51
N LEU A 137 -1.47 1.59 -9.25
CA LEU A 137 -0.57 1.75 -8.10
C LEU A 137 -0.02 0.37 -7.71
N THR A 138 1.28 0.17 -7.84
CA THR A 138 1.96 -1.09 -7.51
C THR A 138 2.69 -0.94 -6.19
N LEU A 139 2.32 -1.76 -5.20
CA LEU A 139 3.00 -1.86 -3.90
C LEU A 139 3.87 -3.11 -3.91
N THR A 140 5.17 -2.95 -3.72
CA THR A 140 6.09 -4.08 -3.53
C THR A 140 6.31 -4.29 -2.04
N MET A 141 5.99 -5.47 -1.54
CA MET A 141 6.15 -5.84 -0.14
C MET A 141 7.57 -6.34 0.13
N ALA A 142 8.21 -5.79 1.16
CA ALA A 142 9.49 -6.28 1.64
C ALA A 142 9.39 -7.76 2.01
N GLN A 143 10.37 -8.55 1.56
CA GLN A 143 10.48 -9.96 1.93
C GLN A 143 11.38 -10.07 3.18
N PRO A 144 10.91 -10.69 4.27
CA PRO A 144 11.77 -10.94 5.42
C PRO A 144 12.91 -11.88 5.02
N ASP A 145 14.08 -11.71 5.64
CA ASP A 145 15.19 -12.66 5.49
C ASP A 145 14.72 -14.07 5.92
N GLU A 146 15.21 -15.13 5.26
CA GLU A 146 14.80 -16.52 5.54
C GLU A 146 14.97 -16.94 7.01
N ASP A 147 15.93 -16.34 7.71
CA ASP A 147 16.23 -16.61 9.12
C ASP A 147 15.37 -15.78 10.10
N THR A 148 14.52 -14.88 9.60
CA THR A 148 13.64 -14.05 10.43
C THR A 148 12.49 -14.90 10.98
N PRO A 149 12.36 -15.04 12.32
CA PRO A 149 11.24 -15.77 12.89
C PRO A 149 9.91 -15.10 12.51
N ALA A 150 8.98 -15.88 11.95
CA ALA A 150 7.64 -15.44 11.61
C ALA A 150 6.58 -16.17 12.44
N THR A 151 5.56 -15.45 12.88
CA THR A 151 4.38 -16.06 13.51
C THR A 151 3.49 -16.73 12.46
N MET A 152 2.76 -17.76 12.88
CA MET A 152 1.90 -18.56 11.98
C MET A 152 0.51 -17.96 11.78
N ASP A 153 0.10 -17.00 12.60
CA ASP A 153 -1.18 -16.31 12.45
C ASP A 153 -1.10 -15.26 11.35
N PHE A 154 -2.13 -15.25 10.49
CA PHE A 154 -2.33 -14.21 9.49
C PHE A 154 -3.36 -13.22 9.99
N VAL A 155 -3.00 -11.94 9.96
CA VAL A 155 -3.87 -10.82 10.30
C VAL A 155 -3.86 -9.80 9.17
N LEU A 156 -4.93 -8.98 9.12
CA LEU A 156 -5.07 -7.92 8.13
C LEU A 156 -4.41 -6.65 8.65
N HIS A 157 -3.56 -6.05 7.82
CA HIS A 157 -2.79 -4.84 8.09
C HIS A 157 -3.19 -3.75 7.11
N GLN A 158 -3.27 -2.51 7.58
CA GLN A 158 -3.70 -1.36 6.78
C GLN A 158 -2.49 -0.48 6.47
N PHE A 159 -2.29 -0.19 5.20
CA PHE A 159 -1.33 0.80 4.74
C PHE A 159 -2.05 2.01 4.19
N MET A 160 -1.59 3.19 4.60
CA MET A 160 -1.97 4.46 4.00
C MET A 160 -0.89 4.89 3.03
N VAL A 161 -1.25 4.97 1.75
CA VAL A 161 -0.35 5.30 0.65
C VAL A 161 -0.71 6.67 0.13
N SER A 162 0.20 7.63 0.32
CA SER A 162 -0.03 9.04 0.01
C SER A 162 0.98 9.54 -0.99
N GLY A 163 0.56 10.49 -1.82
CA GLY A 163 1.39 11.18 -2.80
C GLY A 163 0.94 12.63 -2.88
N THR A 164 1.87 13.55 -3.16
CA THR A 164 1.50 14.96 -3.36
C THR A 164 0.66 15.09 -4.63
N ASP A 165 -0.51 15.73 -4.53
CA ASP A 165 -1.49 15.84 -5.62
C ASP A 165 -1.81 14.47 -6.27
N ALA A 166 -1.99 13.45 -5.42
CA ALA A 166 -2.19 12.06 -5.83
C ALA A 166 -3.31 11.92 -6.89
N PRO A 167 -3.01 11.35 -8.07
CA PRO A 167 -4.00 11.14 -9.11
C PRO A 167 -5.02 10.07 -8.71
N LYS A 168 -6.10 9.98 -9.48
CA LYS A 168 -7.06 8.89 -9.37
C LYS A 168 -6.37 7.56 -9.69
N VAL A 169 -6.50 6.59 -8.80
CA VAL A 169 -6.04 5.21 -9.00
C VAL A 169 -7.18 4.39 -9.58
N ALA A 170 -6.88 3.61 -10.61
CA ALA A 170 -7.81 2.71 -11.29
C ALA A 170 -7.71 1.27 -10.77
N ALA A 171 -6.50 0.85 -10.38
CA ALA A 171 -6.24 -0.47 -9.80
C ALA A 171 -5.05 -0.42 -8.84
N VAL A 172 -5.01 -1.34 -7.88
CA VAL A 172 -3.86 -1.57 -7.00
C VAL A 172 -3.34 -2.98 -7.22
N VAL A 173 -2.03 -3.08 -7.42
CA VAL A 173 -1.33 -4.35 -7.56
C VAL A 173 -0.39 -4.52 -6.37
N LEU A 174 -0.38 -5.71 -5.80
CA LEU A 174 0.52 -6.08 -4.72
C LEU A 174 1.52 -7.11 -5.23
N VAL A 175 2.80 -6.87 -4.96
CA VAL A 175 3.92 -7.76 -5.32
C VAL A 175 4.55 -8.31 -4.04
N ARG A 176 4.69 -9.64 -3.97
CA ARG A 176 5.32 -10.37 -2.85
C ARG A 176 6.29 -11.40 -3.40
N GLY A 177 7.57 -11.05 -3.47
CA GLY A 177 8.56 -11.89 -4.14
C GLY A 177 8.18 -12.09 -5.61
N GLU A 178 7.89 -13.32 -6.00
CA GLU A 178 7.48 -13.67 -7.38
C GLU A 178 5.95 -13.61 -7.58
N GLU A 179 5.17 -13.48 -6.51
CA GLU A 179 3.71 -13.36 -6.57
C GLU A 179 3.30 -11.93 -6.90
N THR A 180 2.36 -11.79 -7.83
CA THR A 180 1.73 -10.52 -8.18
C THR A 180 0.22 -10.71 -8.21
N VAL A 181 -0.50 -9.89 -7.45
CA VAL A 181 -1.97 -9.96 -7.33
C VAL A 181 -2.58 -8.58 -7.50
N GLU A 182 -3.59 -8.47 -8.37
CA GLU A 182 -4.44 -7.28 -8.42
C GLU A 182 -5.46 -7.36 -7.29
N LEU A 183 -5.49 -6.33 -6.44
CA LEU A 183 -6.38 -6.29 -5.30
C LEU A 183 -7.78 -5.82 -5.73
N PRO A 184 -8.84 -6.47 -5.24
CA PRO A 184 -10.20 -5.99 -5.47
C PRO A 184 -10.42 -4.65 -4.75
N ALA A 185 -11.36 -3.86 -5.26
CA ALA A 185 -11.85 -2.70 -4.54
C ALA A 185 -12.58 -3.15 -3.26
N GLY A 186 -12.30 -2.48 -2.15
CA GLY A 186 -12.94 -2.68 -0.86
C GLY A 186 -13.87 -1.54 -0.49
N GLU A 187 -14.71 -1.80 0.51
CA GLU A 187 -15.56 -0.82 1.15
C GLU A 187 -15.33 -0.87 2.66
N LEU A 188 -15.50 0.25 3.37
CA LEU A 188 -15.33 0.28 4.82
C LEU A 188 -16.26 -0.73 5.48
N ALA A 189 -15.72 -1.51 6.42
CA ALA A 189 -16.54 -2.43 7.19
C ALA A 189 -17.57 -1.64 8.02
N GLU A 190 -18.86 -1.92 7.82
CA GLU A 190 -19.89 -1.37 8.70
C GLU A 190 -19.62 -1.86 10.13
N LEU A 191 -19.35 -0.91 11.02
CA LEU A 191 -19.29 -1.20 12.45
C LEU A 191 -20.71 -1.58 12.86
N GLU A 192 -20.96 -2.86 13.14
CA GLU A 192 -22.19 -3.26 13.81
C GLU A 192 -22.25 -2.49 15.12
N ALA A 193 -23.16 -1.51 15.18
CA ALA A 193 -23.42 -0.77 16.39
C ALA A 193 -23.99 -1.76 17.41
N VAL A 194 -23.17 -2.16 18.37
CA VAL A 194 -23.63 -2.94 19.51
C VAL A 194 -24.50 -2.01 20.36
N GLU A 195 -25.82 -2.13 20.17
CA GLU A 195 -26.86 -1.48 20.99
C GLU A 195 -26.88 -2.01 22.44
#